data_AF-Q8TKT1-F1
#
_entry.id   AF-Q8TKT1-F1
#
_cell.length_a   1.000
_cell.length_b   1.000
_cell.length_c   1.000
_cell.angle_alpha   90.00
_cell.angle_beta   90.00
_cell.angle_gamma   90.00
#
_symmetry.space_group_name_H-M   'P 1'
#
loop_
_entity.id
_entity.type
_entity.pdbx_description
1 polymer ?
#
loop_
_entity_poly.entity_id
_entity_poly.type
_entity_poly.pdbx_seq_one_letter_code
_entity_poly.pdbx_strand_id
1 'polypeptide(L)'
;MEEDVVVLGPRLPRGSILERENFDGVVRFLDDSIRDDKKLVYISGFCSPALLAFYFRLYALFKVFLYAFRDGKITKCRFEGITFENLN
;
A
#
# COMPACT_ATOMS: atom_id res chain seq x y z
N MET A 1 -15.51 1.58 9.59
CA MET A 1 -14.92 0.79 8.51
C MET A 1 -13.49 0.52 8.94
N GLU A 2 -13.01 -0.71 8.89
CA GLU A 2 -11.60 -0.98 9.22
C GLU A 2 -10.74 -0.39 8.10
N GLU A 3 -9.71 0.38 8.46
CA GLU A 3 -8.75 0.95 7.51
C GLU A 3 -7.57 0.01 7.36
N ASP A 4 -7.20 -0.31 6.12
CA ASP A 4 -6.04 -1.14 5.85
C ASP A 4 -4.76 -0.30 5.96
N VAL A 5 -3.77 -0.85 6.67
CA VAL A 5 -2.49 -0.20 6.94
C VAL A 5 -1.34 -1.05 6.42
N VAL A 6 -0.40 -0.41 5.74
CA VAL A 6 0.88 -1.01 5.37
C VAL A 6 1.93 -0.58 6.37
N VAL A 7 2.52 -1.56 7.06
CA VAL A 7 3.60 -1.34 8.02
C VAL A 7 4.94 -1.60 7.35
N LEU A 8 5.80 -0.58 7.32
CA LEU A 8 7.15 -0.61 6.76
C LEU A 8 8.17 -0.77 7.90
N GLY A 9 8.91 -1.87 7.88
CA GLY A 9 9.96 -2.14 8.84
C GLY A 9 10.14 -3.64 9.10
N PRO A 10 10.73 -4.01 10.25
CA PRO A 10 10.87 -5.41 10.66
C PRO A 10 9.52 -6.13 10.71
N ARG A 11 9.52 -7.41 10.35
CA ARG A 11 8.31 -8.24 10.41
C ARG A 11 7.80 -8.34 11.84
N LEU A 12 6.56 -7.92 12.05
CA LEU A 12 5.89 -8.07 13.33
C LEU A 12 5.24 -9.46 13.48
N PRO A 13 5.18 -10.02 14.70
CA PRO A 13 4.42 -11.23 14.98
C PRO A 13 2.93 -11.05 14.63
N ARG A 14 2.29 -12.10 14.10
CA ARG A 14 0.86 -12.04 13.79
C ARG A 14 0.06 -11.85 15.10
N GLY A 15 -0.87 -10.89 15.09
CA GLY A 15 -1.71 -10.56 16.24
C GLY A 15 -1.08 -9.57 17.22
N SER A 16 0.15 -9.09 16.97
CA SER A 16 0.72 -7.99 17.74
C SER A 16 -0.02 -6.68 17.46
N ILE A 17 -0.11 -5.82 18.48
CA ILE A 17 -0.66 -4.47 18.37
C ILE A 17 0.52 -3.49 18.28
N LEU A 18 0.43 -2.54 17.35
CA LEU A 18 1.37 -1.43 17.22
C LEU A 18 0.63 -0.14 17.54
N GLU A 19 0.91 0.45 18.70
CA GLU A 19 0.33 1.74 19.08
C GLU A 19 1.07 2.89 18.39
N ARG A 20 0.32 3.78 17.74
CA ARG A 20 0.82 4.98 17.07
C ARG A 20 -0.20 6.09 17.19
N GLU A 21 0.30 7.31 17.38
CA GLU A 21 -0.54 8.50 17.45
C GLU A 21 -1.04 8.94 16.07
N ASN A 22 -0.21 8.77 15.03
CA ASN A 22 -0.49 9.20 13.67
C ASN A 22 0.05 8.20 12.64
N PHE A 23 -0.45 8.33 11.41
CA PHE A 23 0.09 7.66 10.23
C PHE A 23 1.22 8.50 9.60
N ASP A 24 2.16 7.82 8.96
CA ASP A 24 3.33 8.46 8.33
C ASP A 24 3.05 8.84 6.86
N GLY A 25 2.00 8.28 6.27
CA GLY A 25 1.56 8.61 4.93
C GLY A 25 0.38 7.79 4.42
N VAL A 26 0.12 7.93 3.13
CA VAL A 26 -0.96 7.26 2.41
C VAL A 26 -0.46 6.81 1.04
N VAL A 27 -0.66 5.53 0.72
CA VAL A 27 -0.54 4.98 -0.62
C VAL A 27 -1.87 5.19 -1.33
N ARG A 28 -1.86 5.98 -2.40
CA ARG A 28 -3.06 6.18 -3.20
C ARG A 28 -3.18 5.09 -4.24
N PHE A 29 -4.30 4.38 -4.20
CA PHE A 29 -4.50 3.22 -5.03
C PHE A 29 -5.94 3.13 -5.53
N LEU A 30 -6.07 2.66 -6.76
CA LEU A 30 -7.33 2.31 -7.38
C LEU A 30 -7.33 0.81 -7.61
N ASP A 31 -8.33 0.10 -7.09
CA ASP A 31 -8.52 -1.33 -7.30
C ASP A 31 -9.87 -1.55 -7.98
N ASP A 32 -9.85 -2.09 -9.21
CA ASP A 32 -11.03 -2.22 -10.07
C ASP A 32 -11.92 -0.97 -10.14
N SER A 33 -11.30 0.19 -10.40
CA SER A 33 -11.98 1.50 -10.42
C SER A 33 -12.57 1.97 -9.08
N ILE A 34 -12.32 1.27 -7.98
CA ILE A 34 -12.72 1.64 -6.62
C ILE A 34 -11.51 2.18 -5.86
N ARG A 35 -11.72 3.23 -5.07
CA ARG A 35 -10.67 3.83 -4.24
C ARG A 35 -10.27 2.86 -3.13
N ASP A 36 -8.99 2.50 -3.07
CA ASP A 36 -8.44 1.54 -2.10
C ASP A 36 -7.14 2.09 -1.47
N ASP A 37 -7.22 3.32 -0.95
CA ASP A 37 -6.07 3.97 -0.33
C ASP A 37 -5.64 3.22 0.94
N LYS A 38 -4.33 3.03 1.12
CA LYS A 38 -3.75 2.34 2.28
C LYS A 38 -2.96 3.32 3.12
N LYS A 39 -3.20 3.34 4.43
CA LYS A 39 -2.37 4.13 5.36
C LYS A 39 -0.97 3.52 5.48
N LEU A 40 0.02 4.33 5.79
CA LEU A 40 1.40 3.89 6.00
C LEU A 40 1.82 4.14 7.44
N VAL A 41 2.49 3.16 8.01
CA VAL A 41 3.25 3.30 9.25
C VAL A 41 4.67 2.84 8.98
N TYR A 42 5.64 3.68 9.31
CA TYR A 42 7.05 3.39 9.24
C TYR A 42 7.63 3.19 10.65
N ILE A 43 8.24 2.03 10.86
CA ILE A 43 8.87 1.67 12.13
C ILE A 43 10.34 2.05 12.10
N SER A 44 11.10 1.46 11.20
CA SER A 44 12.56 1.63 11.09
C SER A 44 13.10 0.92 9.84
N GLY A 45 14.34 1.23 9.46
CA GLY A 45 15.06 0.59 8.35
C GLY A 45 15.35 1.53 7.18
N PHE A 46 15.35 0.98 5.98
CA PHE A 46 15.55 1.78 4.76
C PHE A 46 14.20 2.11 4.13
N CYS A 47 13.85 3.39 4.12
CA CYS A 47 12.65 3.87 3.44
C CYS A 47 13.05 4.72 2.24
N SER A 48 13.00 4.13 1.04
CA SER A 48 13.14 4.86 -0.21
C SER A 48 11.77 5.05 -0.86
N PRO A 49 11.27 6.30 -0.98
CA PRO A 49 10.04 6.60 -1.71
C PRO A 49 10.03 6.03 -3.13
N ALA A 50 11.18 6.03 -3.80
CA ALA A 50 11.31 5.53 -5.17
C ALA A 50 11.12 3.99 -5.24
N LEU A 51 11.77 3.25 -4.33
CA LEU A 51 11.58 1.79 -4.26
C LEU A 51 10.15 1.42 -3.86
N LEU A 52 9.57 2.15 -2.91
CA LEU A 52 8.21 1.90 -2.46
C LEU A 52 7.19 2.16 -3.58
N ALA A 53 7.36 3.26 -4.31
CA ALA A 53 6.55 3.54 -5.50
C ALA A 53 6.72 2.46 -6.57
N PHE A 54 7.94 1.98 -6.80
CA PHE A 54 8.19 0.88 -7.74
C PHE A 54 7.49 -0.42 -7.32
N TYR A 55 7.57 -0.78 -6.04
CA TYR A 55 6.86 -1.94 -5.48
C TYR A 55 5.34 -1.86 -5.72
N PHE A 56 4.70 -0.73 -5.39
CA PHE A 56 3.26 -0.58 -5.58
C PHE A 56 2.84 -0.53 -7.04
N ARG A 57 3.69 -0.03 -7.94
CA ARG A 57 3.45 -0.12 -9.39
C ARG A 57 3.45 -1.59 -9.86
N LEU A 58 4.42 -2.38 -9.42
CA LEU A 58 4.45 -3.81 -9.72
C LEU A 58 3.24 -4.54 -9.15
N TYR A 59 2.83 -4.19 -7.93
CA TYR A 59 1.63 -4.75 -7.30
C TYR A 59 0.35 -4.43 -8.08
N ALA A 60 0.18 -3.19 -8.56
CA ALA A 60 -0.95 -2.83 -9.42
C ALA A 60 -0.97 -3.64 -10.71
N LEU A 61 0.18 -3.77 -11.36
CA LEU A 61 0.32 -4.58 -12.57
C LEU A 61 -0.02 -6.05 -12.30
N PHE A 62 0.48 -6.61 -11.19
CA PHE A 62 0.16 -7.97 -10.76
C PHE A 62 -1.34 -8.15 -10.55
N LYS A 63 -2.03 -7.19 -9.92
CA LYS A 63 -3.48 -7.23 -9.76
C LYS A 63 -4.22 -7.24 -11.09
N VAL A 64 -3.81 -6.42 -12.07
CA VAL A 64 -4.40 -6.45 -13.42
C VAL A 64 -4.32 -7.86 -14.03
N PHE A 65 -3.14 -8.49 -13.95
CA PHE A 65 -2.98 -9.87 -14.40
C PHE A 65 -3.86 -10.84 -13.62
N LEU A 66 -3.89 -10.73 -12.29
CA LEU A 66 -4.70 -11.59 -11.43
C LEU A 66 -6.18 -11.54 -11.80
N TYR A 67 -6.75 -10.34 -12.00
CA TYR A 67 -8.14 -10.18 -12.42
C TYR A 67 -8.38 -10.70 -13.85
N ALA A 68 -7.44 -10.45 -14.77
CA ALA A 68 -7.54 -10.98 -16.12
C ALA A 68 -7.57 -12.52 -16.14
N PHE A 69 -6.75 -13.17 -15.31
CA PHE A 69 -6.70 -14.63 -15.22
C PHE A 69 -7.86 -15.25 -14.45
N ARG A 70 -8.30 -14.64 -13.34
CA ARG A 70 -9.35 -15.20 -12.47
C ARG A 70 -10.75 -14.93 -12.98
N ASP A 71 -10.99 -13.69 -13.43
CA ASP A 71 -12.34 -13.21 -13.74
C ASP A 71 -12.55 -12.98 -15.24
N GLY A 72 -11.50 -13.15 -16.05
CA GLY A 72 -11.55 -12.90 -17.50
C GLY A 72 -11.75 -11.43 -17.86
N LYS A 73 -11.54 -10.50 -16.91
CA LYS A 73 -11.79 -9.07 -17.06
C LYS A 73 -10.51 -8.26 -16.92
N ILE A 74 -10.36 -7.25 -17.78
CA ILE A 74 -9.32 -6.23 -17.63
C ILE A 74 -9.87 -5.15 -16.70
N THR A 75 -9.41 -5.17 -15.45
CA THR A 75 -9.79 -4.18 -14.43
C THR A 75 -8.84 -3.00 -14.42
N LYS A 76 -9.30 -1.86 -13.89
CA LYS A 76 -8.46 -0.67 -13.72
C LYS A 76 -7.84 -0.67 -12.33
N CYS A 77 -6.73 -1.39 -12.17
CA CYS A 77 -5.88 -1.30 -10.99
C CYS A 77 -4.74 -0.33 -11.25
N ARG A 78 -4.59 0.71 -10.41
CA ARG A 78 -3.58 1.75 -10.62
C ARG A 78 -3.01 2.24 -9.30
N PHE A 79 -1.69 2.27 -9.25
CA PHE A 79 -0.96 3.05 -8.25
C PHE A 79 -0.96 4.53 -8.67
N GLU A 80 -1.46 5.41 -7.80
CA GLU A 80 -1.58 6.84 -8.08
C GLU A 80 -0.50 7.70 -7.40
N GLY A 81 0.17 7.17 -6.38
CA GLY A 81 1.25 7.87 -5.69
C GLY A 81 1.32 7.53 -4.21
N ILE A 82 2.32 8.11 -3.54
CA ILE A 82 2.43 8.05 -2.09
C ILE A 82 2.51 9.50 -1.60
N THR A 83 1.70 9.83 -0.61
CA THR A 83 1.78 11.07 0.13
C THR A 83 2.39 10.75 1.48
N PHE A 84 3.55 11.32 1.79
CA PHE A 84 4.13 11.23 3.12
C PHE A 84 3.73 12.48 3.90
N GLU A 85 3.15 12.28 5.08
CA GLU A 85 2.63 13.37 5.92
C GLU A 85 3.61 13.66 7.07
N ASN A 86 4.33 12.64 7.57
CA ASN A 86 5.22 12.75 8.73
C ASN A 86 6.58 12.03 8.55
N LEU A 87 7.23 12.16 7.39
CA LEU A 87 8.65 11.80 7.28
C LEU A 87 9.50 12.98 7.77
N ASN A 88 9.78 13.03 9.07
CA ASN A 88 10.84 13.86 9.65
C ASN A 88 12.17 13.08 9.65
#